data_AF-Q2FQU5-F1
#
_entry.id   AF-Q2FQU5-F1
#
_cell.length_a   1.000
_cell.length_b   1.000
_cell.length_c   1.000
_cell.angle_alpha   90.00
_cell.angle_beta   90.00
_cell.angle_gamma   90.00
#
_symmetry.space_group_name_H-M   'P 1'
#
loop_
_entity.id
_entity.type
_entity.pdbx_description
1 polymer ?
#
loop_
_entity_poly.entity_id
_entity_poly.type
_entity_poly.pdbx_seq_one_letter_code
_entity_poly.pdbx_strand_id
1 'polypeptide(L)'
;MESSVYNINQNEIKRIPIKVQTWQSLHELKKAGQSYDNLIAGMIKREKDFRDWQMVMEIDQSGEFEPFEAEQIMNGDLTEEE
;
A
#
# COMPACT_ATOMS: atom_id res chain seq x y z
N MET A 1 12.16 -1.15 25.21
CA MET A 1 12.41 -0.43 23.95
C MET A 1 11.05 0.01 23.44
N GLU A 2 10.90 1.31 23.21
CA GLU A 2 9.62 2.02 23.16
C GLU A 2 8.77 1.56 21.97
N SER A 3 7.69 0.84 22.27
CA SER A 3 6.55 0.72 21.35
C SER A 3 5.93 2.11 21.25
N SER A 4 6.35 2.89 20.24
CA SER A 4 5.66 4.13 19.88
C SER A 4 4.26 3.75 19.40
N VAL A 5 3.35 3.67 20.35
CA VAL A 5 1.91 3.56 20.11
C VAL A 5 1.57 4.81 19.31
N TYR A 6 1.41 4.65 18.00
CA TYR A 6 0.83 5.68 17.15
C TYR A 6 -0.55 5.97 17.71
N ASN A 7 -0.63 7.01 18.55
CA ASN A 7 -1.87 7.62 18.97
C ASN A 7 -2.44 8.25 17.70
N ILE A 8 -3.15 7.45 16.90
CA ILE A 8 -3.88 7.93 15.74
C ILE A 8 -5.08 8.66 16.34
N ASN A 9 -4.89 9.93 16.67
CA ASN A 9 -5.99 10.86 16.88
C ASN A 9 -6.79 10.85 15.57
N GLN A 10 -7.87 10.06 15.54
CA GLN A 10 -8.74 9.87 14.37
C GLN A 10 -9.37 11.19 13.86
N ASN A 11 -9.17 12.28 14.60
CA ASN A 11 -9.70 13.60 14.31
C ASN A 11 -8.62 14.64 13.91
N GLU A 12 -7.35 14.25 13.79
CA GLU A 12 -6.29 15.16 13.31
C GLU A 12 -6.27 15.24 11.78
N ILE A 13 -6.67 16.40 11.26
CA ILE A 13 -6.57 16.69 9.83
C ILE A 13 -5.09 16.88 9.45
N LYS A 14 -4.50 15.85 8.84
CA LYS A 14 -3.16 15.95 8.25
C LYS A 14 -3.23 16.74 6.94
N ARG A 15 -2.43 17.79 6.82
CA ARG A 15 -2.35 18.64 5.61
C ARG A 15 -1.16 18.22 4.76
N ILE A 16 -1.39 17.96 3.48
CA ILE A 16 -0.33 17.69 2.50
C ILE A 16 -0.18 18.95 1.63
N PRO A 17 0.97 19.64 1.64
CA PRO A 17 1.19 20.75 0.74
C PRO A 17 1.30 20.23 -0.70
N ILE A 18 0.55 20.86 -1.60
CA ILE A 18 0.49 20.50 -3.01
C ILE A 18 0.73 21.73 -3.87
N LYS A 19 1.38 21.54 -5.02
CA LYS A 19 1.57 22.61 -6.01
C LYS A 19 0.23 22.97 -6.66
N VAL A 20 0.07 24.23 -7.06
CA VAL A 20 -1.15 24.72 -7.71
C VAL A 20 -1.50 23.92 -8.96
N GLN A 21 -0.51 23.60 -9.80
CA GLN A 21 -0.68 22.79 -11.00
C GLN A 21 -1.20 21.39 -10.67
N THR A 22 -0.63 20.74 -9.65
CA THR A 22 -1.07 19.41 -9.20
C THR A 22 -2.50 19.44 -8.65
N TRP A 23 -2.87 20.51 -7.95
CA TRP A 23 -4.25 20.71 -7.48
C TRP A 23 -5.25 20.86 -8.63
N GLN A 24 -4.88 21.60 -9.68
CA GLN A 24 -5.71 21.76 -10.88
C GLN A 24 -5.95 20.42 -11.58
N SER A 25 -4.88 19.63 -11.80
CA SER A 25 -5.02 18.29 -12.37
C SER A 25 -5.87 17.37 -11.49
N LEU A 26 -5.73 17.44 -10.16
CA LEU A 26 -6.58 16.68 -9.24
C LEU A 26 -8.05 17.08 -9.33
N HIS A 27 -8.32 18.38 -9.53
CA HIS A 27 -9.67 18.90 -9.72
C HIS A 27 -10.29 18.38 -11.02
N GLU A 28 -9.55 18.38 -12.12
CA GLU A 28 -10.01 17.88 -13.43
C GLU A 28 -10.32 16.38 -13.40
N LEU A 29 -9.56 15.60 -12.63
CA LEU A 29 -9.78 14.16 -12.45
C LEU A 29 -11.02 13.82 -11.60
N LYS A 30 -11.50 14.78 -10.81
CA LYS A 30 -12.58 14.57 -9.85
C LYS A 30 -13.92 14.47 -10.56
N LYS A 31 -14.69 13.40 -10.28
CA LYS A 31 -16.06 13.23 -10.81
C LYS A 31 -17.06 14.10 -10.05
N ALA A 32 -18.19 14.40 -10.70
CA ALA A 32 -19.31 15.09 -10.06
C ALA A 32 -19.77 14.32 -8.79
N GLY A 33 -19.91 15.02 -7.67
CA GLY A 33 -20.31 14.43 -6.38
C GLY A 33 -19.24 13.63 -5.65
N GLN A 34 -18.05 13.42 -6.22
CA GLN A 34 -16.96 12.71 -5.54
C GLN A 34 -16.28 13.63 -4.50
N SER A 35 -15.74 13.09 -3.40
CA SER A 35 -14.83 13.82 -2.51
C SER A 35 -13.38 13.70 -3.01
N TYR A 36 -12.51 14.64 -2.63
CA TYR A 36 -11.07 14.51 -2.93
C TYR A 36 -10.46 13.31 -2.21
N ASP A 37 -10.93 13.02 -1.00
CA ASP A 37 -10.51 11.84 -0.24
C ASP A 37 -10.80 10.54 -1.00
N ASN A 38 -12.03 10.38 -1.53
CA ASN A 38 -12.40 9.21 -2.32
C ASN A 38 -11.59 9.10 -3.62
N LEU A 39 -11.28 10.24 -4.25
CA LEU A 39 -10.45 10.25 -5.45
C LEU A 39 -9.01 9.79 -5.12
N ILE A 40 -8.41 10.35 -4.07
CA ILE A 40 -7.06 10.02 -3.62
C ILE A 40 -6.99 8.56 -3.18
N ALA A 41 -7.98 8.06 -2.43
CA ALA A 41 -8.06 6.65 -2.03
C ALA A 41 -8.08 5.71 -3.25
N GLY A 42 -8.86 6.05 -4.28
CA GLY A 42 -8.88 5.29 -5.53
C GLY A 42 -7.57 5.35 -6.31
N MET A 43 -6.89 6.51 -6.31
CA MET A 43 -5.57 6.65 -6.92
C MET A 43 -4.51 5.82 -6.18
N ILE A 44 -4.50 5.84 -4.85
CA ILE A 44 -3.60 5.04 -4.00
C ILE A 44 -3.79 3.55 -4.31
N LYS A 45 -5.04 3.09 -4.39
CA LYS A 45 -5.32 1.68 -4.71
C LYS A 45 -4.73 1.30 -6.06
N ARG A 46 -4.99 2.08 -7.12
CA ARG A 46 -4.47 1.79 -8.46
C ARG A 46 -2.94 1.77 -8.51
N GLU A 47 -2.28 2.69 -7.82
CA GLU A 47 -0.81 2.72 -7.76
C GLU A 47 -0.25 1.48 -7.04
N LYS A 48 -0.89 1.03 -5.96
CA LYS A 48 -0.52 -0.22 -5.28
C LYS A 48 -0.70 -1.43 -6.20
N ASP A 49 -1.88 -1.57 -6.78
CA ASP A 49 -2.20 -2.67 -7.70
C ASP A 49 -1.19 -2.71 -8.88
N PHE A 50 -0.79 -1.54 -9.39
CA PHE A 50 0.23 -1.43 -10.44
C PHE A 50 1.61 -1.88 -9.97
N ARG A 51 2.06 -1.45 -8.78
CA ARG A 51 3.36 -1.87 -8.23
C ARG A 51 3.42 -3.36 -7.92
N ASP A 52 2.34 -3.90 -7.35
CA ASP A 52 2.23 -5.32 -7.06
C ASP A 52 2.33 -6.13 -8.37
N TRP A 53 1.64 -5.67 -9.41
CA TRP A 53 1.74 -6.27 -10.74
C TRP A 53 3.14 -6.16 -11.34
N GLN A 54 3.81 -5.00 -11.22
CA GLN A 54 5.19 -4.82 -11.69
C GLN A 54 6.15 -5.78 -10.99
N MET A 55 6.00 -5.96 -9.68
CA MET A 55 6.82 -6.90 -8.91
C MET A 55 6.64 -8.33 -9.39
N VAL A 56 5.39 -8.78 -9.60
CA VAL A 56 5.10 -10.11 -10.14
C VAL A 56 5.72 -10.30 -11.52
N MET A 57 5.61 -9.28 -12.39
CA MET A 57 6.24 -9.31 -13.70
C MET A 57 7.77 -9.40 -13.64
N GLU A 58 8.41 -8.69 -12.71
CA GLU A 58 9.86 -8.72 -12.54
C GLU A 58 10.34 -10.12 -12.11
N ILE A 59 9.62 -10.78 -11.21
CA ILE A 59 9.89 -12.17 -10.79
C ILE A 59 9.70 -13.14 -11.97
N ASP A 60 8.61 -12.99 -12.73
CA ASP A 60 8.36 -13.83 -13.91
C ASP A 60 9.47 -13.69 -14.96
N GLN A 61 9.96 -12.46 -15.14
CA GLN A 61 11.06 -12.17 -16.06
C GLN A 61 12.42 -12.64 -15.56
N SER A 62 12.70 -12.55 -14.25
CA SER A 62 13.97 -13.00 -13.67
C SER A 62 14.07 -14.53 -13.68
N GLY A 63 12.93 -15.23 -13.60
CA GLY A 63 12.88 -16.70 -13.55
C GLY A 63 13.45 -17.28 -12.25
N GLU A 64 13.72 -16.43 -11.25
CA GLU A 64 14.20 -16.81 -9.93
C GLU A 64 12.98 -17.10 -9.04
N PHE A 65 12.48 -18.33 -9.13
CA PHE A 65 11.40 -18.81 -8.29
C PHE A 65 11.98 -19.65 -7.15
N GLU A 66 11.64 -19.29 -5.91
CA GLU A 66 11.97 -20.11 -4.76
C GLU A 66 11.09 -21.39 -4.75
N PRO A 67 11.69 -22.58 -4.53
CA PRO A 67 10.94 -23.81 -4.41
C PRO A 67 10.00 -23.75 -3.20
N PHE A 68 8.72 -24.04 -3.43
CA PHE A 68 7.71 -24.03 -2.38
C PHE A 68 7.73 -25.34 -1.58
N GLU A 69 8.33 -25.31 -0.39
CA GLU A 69 8.33 -26.43 0.56
C GLU A 69 7.26 -26.27 1.64
N ALA A 70 6.04 -26.76 1.35
CA ALA A 70 4.87 -26.63 2.22
C ALA A 70 5.11 -27.14 3.65
N GLU A 71 5.93 -28.18 3.82
CA GLU A 71 6.17 -28.83 5.11
C GLU A 71 7.06 -27.99 6.04
N GLN A 72 7.95 -27.15 5.51
CA GLN A 72 8.78 -26.26 6.33
C GLN A 72 7.96 -25.10 6.92
N ILE A 73 6.96 -24.61 6.18
CA ILE A 73 6.11 -23.48 6.60
C ILE A 73 5.05 -23.94 7.61
N MET A 74 4.47 -25.13 7.45
CA MET A 74 3.49 -25.66 8.40
C MET A 74 4.11 -26.04 9.75
N ASN A 75 5.39 -26.42 9.75
CA ASN A 75 6.11 -26.80 10.96
C ASN A 75 6.86 -25.63 11.63
N GLY A 76 6.98 -24.48 10.96
CA GLY A 76 7.70 -23.29 11.45
C GLY A 76 6.98 -22.47 12.51
N ASP A 77 5.75 -22.81 12.88
CA ASP A 77 4.97 -22.17 13.96
C ASP A 77 4.93 -23.04 15.25
N LEU A 78 5.73 -24.10 15.32
CA LEU A 78 5.80 -25.02 16.47
C LEU A 78 7.16 -25.03 17.18
N THR A 79 8.06 -24.09 16.90
CA THR A 79 9.39 -24.03 17.55
C THR A 79 9.60 -22.75 18.36
N GLU A 80 8.71 -22.48 19.31
CA GLU A 80 9.02 -21.70 20.51
C GLU A 80 8.20 -22.27 21.68
N GLU A 81 8.65 -23.35 22.32
CA GLU A 81 8.47 -23.62 23.77
C GLU A 81 9.36 -24.83 24.15
N GLU A 82 10.56 -24.57 24.69
CA GLU A 82 11.19 -25.33 25.80
C GLU A 82 12.26 -24.46 26.49
#